data_AF-A0A1Y3Y3J5-F1
#
_entry.id   AF-A0A1Y3Y3J5-F1
#
_cell.length_a   1.000
_cell.length_b   1.000
_cell.length_c   1.000
_cell.angle_alpha   90.00
_cell.angle_beta   90.00
_cell.angle_gamma   90.00
#
_symmetry.space_group_name_H-M   'P 1'
#
loop_
_entity.id
_entity.type
_entity.pdbx_description
1 polymer ?
#
loop_
_entity_poly.entity_id
_entity_poly.type
_entity_poly.pdbx_seq_one_letter_code
_entity_poly.pdbx_strand_id
1 'polypeptide(L)'
;MPLLSCTARTCLYNKNEYCSKGDIQVDGPNAQRPDETCCKSFVEKKEGAMNSMETGTATQTIQVACKACECTYNDQEKCDAAKITIAGTNACRCDETMCGSFYKK
;
A
#
# COMPACT_ATOMS: atom_id res chain seq x y z
N MET A 1 10.84 -10.73 0.12
CA MET A 1 9.45 -10.49 -0.32
C MET A 1 8.64 -9.97 0.87
N PRO A 2 8.02 -8.78 0.74
CA PRO A 2 7.48 -8.03 1.87
C PRO A 2 6.06 -8.45 2.27
N LEU A 3 5.75 -8.37 3.57
CA LEU A 3 4.38 -8.50 4.09
C LEU A 3 3.66 -7.14 4.01
N LEU A 4 2.47 -7.09 3.41
CA LEU A 4 1.69 -5.85 3.31
C LEU A 4 0.50 -5.81 4.27
N SER A 5 0.60 -4.97 5.29
CA SER A 5 -0.51 -4.59 6.17
C SER A 5 -1.19 -3.34 5.65
N CYS A 6 -2.51 -3.27 5.71
CA CYS A 6 -3.30 -2.11 5.33
C CYS A 6 -4.28 -1.79 6.45
N THR A 7 -4.17 -0.61 7.05
CA THR A 7 -5.10 -0.17 8.10
C THR A 7 -6.25 0.66 7.54
N ALA A 8 -6.23 0.96 6.24
CA ALA A 8 -7.30 1.67 5.57
C ALA A 8 -8.55 0.80 5.47
N ARG A 9 -9.50 1.00 6.38
CA ARG A 9 -10.72 0.17 6.50
C ARG A 9 -11.64 0.33 5.29
N THR A 10 -11.57 1.49 4.68
CA THR A 10 -12.23 1.88 3.43
C THR A 10 -11.54 1.30 2.19
N CYS A 11 -10.41 0.59 2.30
CA CYS A 11 -9.77 -0.01 1.12
C CYS A 11 -10.53 -1.28 0.69
N LEU A 12 -10.87 -1.38 -0.60
CA LEU A 12 -11.52 -2.53 -1.23
C LEU A 12 -10.74 -3.83 -1.01
N TYR A 13 -9.42 -3.75 -1.03
CA TYR A 13 -8.53 -4.91 -0.90
C TYR A 13 -8.13 -5.21 0.54
N ASN A 14 -8.62 -4.44 1.52
CA ASN A 14 -8.36 -4.72 2.92
C ASN A 14 -9.17 -5.93 3.39
N LYS A 15 -8.47 -7.03 3.65
CA LYS A 15 -8.97 -8.25 4.26
C LYS A 15 -8.25 -8.45 5.59
N ASN A 16 -8.97 -8.28 6.71
CA ASN A 16 -8.43 -8.45 8.06
C ASN A 16 -7.14 -7.63 8.33
N GLU A 17 -7.09 -6.37 7.88
CA GLU A 17 -5.91 -5.50 8.02
C GLU A 17 -4.71 -5.89 7.14
N TYR A 18 -4.91 -6.79 6.18
CA TYR A 18 -3.95 -7.15 5.14
C TYR A 18 -4.49 -6.78 3.77
N CYS A 19 -3.62 -6.35 2.86
CA CYS A 19 -4.04 -6.02 1.51
C CYS A 19 -3.89 -7.25 0.60
N SER A 20 -5.00 -7.70 -0.01
CA SER A 20 -5.01 -8.90 -0.86
C SER A 20 -4.85 -8.61 -2.36
N LYS A 21 -4.40 -7.41 -2.75
CA LYS A 21 -4.33 -7.00 -4.17
C LYS A 21 -3.25 -7.74 -4.97
N GLY A 22 -2.25 -8.34 -4.31
CA GLY A 22 -1.13 -9.05 -4.93
C GLY A 22 -0.04 -8.12 -5.51
N ASP A 23 -0.44 -6.94 -5.99
CA ASP A 23 0.46 -5.88 -6.48
C ASP A 23 -0.02 -4.51 -6.01
N ILE A 24 0.86 -3.73 -5.39
CA ILE A 24 0.58 -2.33 -5.03
C ILE A 24 1.66 -1.37 -5.49
N GLN A 25 1.28 -0.11 -5.71
CA GLN A 25 2.21 0.97 -5.99
C GLN A 25 2.12 2.05 -4.91
N VAL A 26 3.27 2.41 -4.35
CA VAL A 26 3.45 3.56 -3.45
C VAL A 26 4.10 4.68 -4.25
N ASP A 27 3.38 5.80 -4.38
CA ASP A 27 3.89 7.06 -4.92
C ASP A 27 4.60 7.87 -3.84
N GLY A 28 5.47 8.77 -4.26
CA GLY A 28 6.18 9.69 -3.39
C GLY A 28 7.58 10.05 -3.88
N PRO A 29 7.77 10.44 -5.17
CA PRO A 29 9.10 10.65 -5.75
C PRO A 29 9.98 11.63 -4.96
N ASN A 30 9.35 12.64 -4.33
CA ASN A 30 10.01 13.63 -3.49
C ASN A 30 9.62 13.50 -2.01
N ALA A 31 9.03 12.38 -1.61
CA ALA A 31 8.59 12.17 -0.24
C ALA A 31 9.80 12.16 0.70
N GLN A 32 9.77 13.05 1.68
CA GLN A 32 10.70 13.16 2.79
C GLN A 32 10.13 12.49 4.05
N ARG A 33 8.81 12.33 4.07
CA ARG A 33 8.05 11.78 5.20
C ARG A 33 7.05 10.72 4.71
N PRO A 34 6.66 9.78 5.59
CA PRO A 34 5.65 8.78 5.24
C PRO A 34 4.35 9.43 4.79
N ASP A 35 3.90 10.51 5.42
CA ASP A 35 2.70 11.30 5.06
C ASP A 35 2.73 11.90 3.65
N GLU A 36 3.91 12.02 3.02
CA GLU A 36 4.06 12.49 1.63
C GLU A 36 4.08 11.34 0.62
N THR A 37 3.98 10.09 1.09
CA THR A 37 3.80 8.91 0.24
C THR A 37 2.32 8.56 0.13
N CYS A 38 1.91 7.94 -0.98
CA CYS A 38 0.52 7.52 -1.15
C CYS A 38 0.39 6.19 -1.90
N CYS A 39 -0.55 5.33 -1.51
CA CYS A 39 -0.79 4.06 -2.19
C CYS A 39 -1.69 4.30 -3.42
N LYS A 40 -1.12 4.41 -4.62
CA LYS A 40 -1.87 4.54 -5.90
C LYS A 40 -2.77 3.34 -6.18
N SER A 41 -2.42 2.19 -5.59
CA SER A 41 -3.23 0.98 -5.67
C SER A 41 -4.45 0.99 -4.75
N PHE A 42 -4.58 1.97 -3.85
CA PHE A 42 -5.75 2.14 -3.00
C PHE A 42 -7.01 2.35 -3.84
N VAL A 43 -8.05 1.60 -3.52
CA VAL A 43 -9.38 1.74 -4.10
C VAL A 43 -10.36 1.83 -2.94
N GLU A 44 -11.15 2.90 -2.91
CA GLU A 44 -12.19 3.07 -1.92
C GLU A 44 -13.32 2.04 -2.13
N LYS A 45 -13.64 1.31 -1.06
CA LYS A 45 -14.79 0.43 -0.96
C LYS A 45 -16.02 1.29 -0.70
N LYS A 46 -16.67 1.73 -1.77
CA LYS A 46 -17.98 2.40 -1.66
C LYS A 46 -19.04 1.39 -1.22
N GLU A 47 -19.86 1.77 -0.23
CA GLU A 47 -21.04 1.03 0.20
C GLU A 47 -21.90 0.69 -1.04
N GLY A 48 -21.95 -0.59 -1.42
CA GLY A 48 -22.70 -1.08 -2.59
C GLY A 48 -21.87 -1.76 -3.68
N ALA A 49 -20.54 -1.59 -3.70
CA ALA A 49 -19.67 -2.33 -4.62
C ALA A 49 -19.30 -3.71 -4.03
N MET A 50 -20.27 -4.63 -4.00
CA MET A 50 -19.99 -6.06 -3.84
C MET A 50 -19.47 -6.60 -5.17
N ASN A 51 -18.19 -6.40 -5.45
CA ASN A 51 -17.50 -7.27 -6.37
C ASN A 51 -16.46 -8.00 -5.55
N SER A 52 -16.84 -9.22 -5.15
CA SER A 52 -15.94 -10.29 -4.75
C SER A 52 -14.96 -10.56 -5.89
N MET A 53 -14.02 -9.64 -6.10
CA MET A 53 -12.90 -9.92 -6.97
C MET A 53 -11.99 -10.81 -6.15
N GLU A 54 -12.18 -12.11 -6.32
CA GLU A 54 -11.26 -13.15 -5.94
C GLU A 54 -9.89 -12.82 -6.55
N THR A 55 -9.10 -12.04 -5.81
CA THR A 55 -7.79 -11.59 -6.27
C THR A 55 -6.76 -12.42 -5.56
N GLY A 56 -6.24 -13.40 -6.31
CA GLY A 56 -4.97 -14.06 -6.06
C GLY A 56 -4.97 -15.04 -4.90
N THR A 57 -4.40 -16.22 -5.17
CA THR A 57 -3.92 -17.17 -4.18
C THR A 57 -3.28 -16.41 -3.00
N ALA A 58 -3.61 -16.79 -1.77
CA ALA A 58 -3.11 -16.19 -0.54
C ALA A 58 -1.60 -16.44 -0.32
N THR A 59 -0.77 -16.13 -1.31
CA THR A 59 0.66 -15.96 -1.10
C THR A 59 0.79 -14.66 -0.33
N GLN A 60 1.08 -14.78 0.97
CA GLN A 60 1.31 -13.69 1.92
C GLN A 60 2.40 -12.69 1.47
N THR A 61 3.10 -13.00 0.38
CA THR A 61 4.12 -12.21 -0.28
C THR A 61 3.53 -11.46 -1.47
N ILE A 62 3.61 -10.14 -1.45
CA ILE A 62 3.16 -9.30 -2.55
C ILE A 62 4.32 -8.50 -3.16
N GLN A 63 4.14 -8.01 -4.39
CA GLN A 63 5.07 -7.07 -4.98
C GLN A 63 4.62 -5.63 -4.70
N VAL A 64 5.56 -4.79 -4.25
CA VAL A 64 5.28 -3.37 -3.98
C VAL A 64 6.19 -2.52 -4.85
N ALA A 65 5.61 -1.85 -5.84
CA ALA A 65 6.29 -0.83 -6.61
C ALA A 65 6.47 0.43 -5.73
N CYS A 66 7.70 0.84 -5.49
CA CYS A 66 8.05 2.00 -4.67
C CYS A 66 8.57 3.12 -5.57
N LYS A 67 7.72 4.09 -5.91
CA LYS A 67 8.14 5.30 -6.62
C LYS A 67 8.75 6.35 -5.70
N ALA A 68 8.88 6.05 -4.41
CA ALA A 68 9.58 6.91 -3.47
C ALA A 68 11.10 6.77 -3.62
N CYS A 69 11.72 7.63 -4.43
CA CYS A 69 13.15 7.61 -4.72
C CYS A 69 14.01 7.71 -3.45
N GLU A 70 13.56 8.54 -2.51
CA GLU A 70 14.20 8.80 -1.22
C GLU A 70 13.94 7.69 -0.19
N CYS A 71 13.23 6.61 -0.53
CA CYS A 71 12.96 5.52 0.43
C CYS A 71 14.16 4.57 0.53
N THR A 72 14.63 4.31 1.76
CA THR A 72 15.75 3.40 2.11
C THR A 72 15.52 1.99 1.57
N TYR A 73 14.28 1.53 1.57
CA TYR A 73 13.91 0.20 1.09
C TYR A 73 13.61 0.14 -0.40
N ASN A 74 13.70 1.26 -1.12
CA ASN A 74 13.49 1.27 -2.56
C ASN A 74 14.74 0.75 -3.28
N ASP A 75 14.60 -0.45 -3.85
CA ASP A 75 15.53 -1.12 -4.75
C ASP A 75 14.93 -1.14 -6.17
N GLN A 76 15.47 -0.33 -7.09
CA GLN A 76 15.03 -0.27 -8.49
C GLN A 76 13.51 -0.15 -8.67
N GLU A 77 12.88 0.80 -7.95
CA GLU A 77 11.44 1.03 -7.93
C GLU A 77 10.61 -0.10 -7.30
N LYS A 78 11.25 -0.99 -6.54
CA LYS A 78 10.61 -2.07 -5.77
C LYS A 78 10.94 -1.91 -4.29
N CYS A 79 9.93 -2.08 -3.44
CA CYS A 79 10.15 -2.03 -1.99
C CYS A 79 10.65 -3.38 -1.49
N ASP A 80 11.86 -3.41 -0.93
CA ASP A 80 12.44 -4.60 -0.29
C ASP A 80 12.17 -4.67 1.23
N ALA A 81 11.40 -3.71 1.78
CA ALA A 81 11.09 -3.66 3.20
C ALA A 81 10.39 -4.94 3.68
N ALA A 82 10.92 -5.66 4.68
CA ALA A 82 10.34 -6.91 5.14
C ALA A 82 8.83 -6.82 5.51
N LYS A 83 8.39 -5.66 6.02
CA LYS A 83 6.99 -5.36 6.29
C LYS A 83 6.64 -3.95 5.83
N ILE A 84 5.58 -3.85 5.03
CA ILE A 84 5.04 -2.59 4.49
C ILE A 84 3.68 -2.36 5.14
N THR A 85 3.47 -1.18 5.72
CA THR A 85 2.18 -0.82 6.33
C THR A 85 1.59 0.37 5.60
N ILE A 86 0.41 0.24 5.02
CA ILE A 86 -0.35 1.35 4.47
C ILE A 86 -1.29 1.88 5.55
N ALA A 87 -0.99 3.06 6.06
CA ALA A 87 -1.85 3.80 6.97
C ALA A 87 -2.89 4.62 6.20
N GLY A 88 -4.10 4.75 6.74
CA GLY A 88 -5.18 5.48 6.08
C GLY A 88 -6.56 5.10 6.59
N THR A 89 -6.77 5.05 7.92
CA THR A 89 -7.97 4.48 8.57
C THR A 89 -9.29 4.92 7.95
N ASN A 90 -9.40 6.21 7.62
CA ASN A 90 -10.57 6.84 6.98
C ASN A 90 -10.23 7.44 5.62
N ALA A 91 -9.20 6.92 4.94
CA ALA A 91 -8.83 7.42 3.62
C ALA A 91 -9.96 7.16 2.63
N CYS A 92 -10.48 8.20 1.98
CA CYS A 92 -11.38 8.08 0.84
C CYS A 92 -10.60 8.16 -0.48
N ARG A 93 -9.37 8.66 -0.43
CA ARG A 93 -8.49 8.82 -1.60
C ARG A 93 -7.14 8.16 -1.37
N CYS A 94 -6.47 7.83 -2.47
CA CYS A 94 -5.11 7.31 -2.41
C CYS A 94 -4.16 8.29 -1.72
N ASP A 95 -4.31 9.60 -1.92
CA ASP A 95 -3.48 10.65 -1.32
C ASP A 95 -3.64 10.78 0.21
N GLU A 96 -4.71 10.21 0.78
CA GLU A 96 -4.93 10.16 2.23
C GLU A 96 -4.36 8.89 2.86
N THR A 97 -3.79 8.01 2.04
CA THR A 97 -3.03 6.85 2.51
C THR A 97 -1.56 7.20 2.55
N MET A 98 -0.82 6.56 3.46
CA MET A 98 0.62 6.75 3.61
C MET A 98 1.33 5.44 3.87
N CYS A 99 2.55 5.28 3.35
CA CYS A 99 3.40 4.14 3.64
C CYS A 99 4.10 4.36 4.98
N GLY A 100 3.58 3.75 6.05
CA GLY A 100 4.17 3.79 7.38
C GLY A 100 5.52 3.07 7.49
N SER A 101 5.90 2.27 6.49
CA SER A 101 7.23 1.66 6.40
C SER A 101 8.21 2.48 5.56
N PHE A 102 7.78 3.64 5.05
CA PHE A 102 8.68 4.57 4.40
C PHE A 102 9.74 5.05 5.40
N TYR A 103 11.00 4.97 5.00
CA TYR A 103 12.12 5.50 5.75
C TYR A 103 13.01 6.25 4.79
N LYS A 104 13.38 7.48 5.12
CA LYS A 104 14.21 8.31 4.24
C LYS A 104 15.64 7.76 4.14
N LYS A 105 16.25 7.83 2.95
CA LYS A 105 17.69 7.61 2.69
C LYS A 105 18.55 8.76 3.22
#